data_AF-A0A6P7GYA4-F1
#
_entry.id   AF-A0A6P7GYA4-F1
#
_cell.length_a   1.000
_cell.length_b   1.000
_cell.length_c   1.000
_cell.angle_alpha   90.00
_cell.angle_beta   90.00
_cell.angle_gamma   90.00
#
_symmetry.space_group_name_H-M   'P 1'
#
loop_
_entity.id
_entity.type
_entity.pdbx_description
1 polymer ?
#
loop_
_entity_poly.entity_id
_entity_poly.type
_entity_poly.pdbx_seq_one_letter_code
_entity_poly.pdbx_strand_id
1 'polypeptide(L)'
;MWELLSCAIKDSPESGQTLLPKRVNTTRWSSRFDAVKALKRNYGLIEMLTDINEKNVVRVEAASLSKKLDLLKNRIILSFWIDVLQRVNEVNKAVYKENMDLSITAYLVSSLADYFDFLRDRFDHTEALGMLLTGNENYAETRIIKENCN
;
A
#
# COMPACT_ATOMS: atom_id res chain seq x y z
N MET A 1 -21.71 -19.26 -9.45
CA MET A 1 -21.28 -20.39 -8.58
C MET A 1 -21.29 -20.03 -7.09
N TRP A 2 -20.73 -18.88 -6.67
CA TRP A 2 -20.74 -18.41 -5.26
C TRP A 2 -22.13 -18.11 -4.67
N GLU A 3 -23.02 -17.50 -5.46
CA GLU A 3 -24.43 -17.23 -5.09
C GLU A 3 -25.17 -18.52 -4.75
N LEU A 4 -25.00 -19.55 -5.59
CA LEU A 4 -25.64 -20.86 -5.41
C LEU A 4 -25.16 -21.57 -4.13
N LEU A 5 -23.86 -21.48 -3.85
CA LEU A 5 -23.24 -22.09 -2.68
C LEU A 5 -23.62 -21.35 -1.39
N SER A 6 -23.77 -20.03 -1.47
CA SER A 6 -24.24 -19.20 -0.35
C SER A 6 -25.72 -19.43 -0.02
N CYS A 7 -26.56 -19.68 -1.02
CA CYS A 7 -27.97 -20.06 -0.80
C CYS A 7 -28.07 -21.44 -0.15
N ALA A 8 -27.35 -22.45 -0.66
CA ALA A 8 -27.39 -23.81 -0.12
C ALA A 8 -26.98 -23.92 1.37
N ILE A 9 -26.08 -23.04 1.83
CA ILE A 9 -25.62 -23.04 3.23
C ILE A 9 -26.60 -22.32 4.17
N LYS A 10 -27.35 -21.32 3.66
CA LYS A 10 -28.37 -20.59 4.46
C LYS A 10 -29.60 -21.44 4.78
N ASP A 11 -29.88 -22.44 3.96
CA ASP A 11 -31.02 -23.34 4.13
C ASP A 11 -30.71 -24.52 5.08
N SER A 12 -29.52 -24.57 5.68
CA SER A 12 -29.12 -25.60 6.65
C SER A 12 -29.77 -25.36 8.03
N PRO A 13 -30.37 -26.36 8.70
CA PRO A 13 -31.23 -26.15 9.87
C PRO A 13 -30.49 -25.94 11.20
N GLU A 14 -29.16 -25.84 11.22
CA GLU A 14 -28.41 -25.82 12.48
C GLU A 14 -28.28 -24.41 13.07
N SER A 15 -29.00 -24.21 14.17
CA SER A 15 -29.04 -23.00 14.99
C SER A 15 -27.68 -22.68 15.62
N GLY A 16 -27.17 -21.47 15.36
CA GLY A 16 -26.10 -20.84 16.13
C GLY A 16 -24.85 -20.53 15.31
N GLN A 17 -24.85 -19.36 14.67
CA GLN A 17 -23.70 -18.78 13.93
C GLN A 17 -23.16 -19.64 12.78
N THR A 18 -23.96 -19.77 11.72
CA THR A 18 -23.49 -20.20 10.41
C THR A 18 -22.40 -19.25 9.91
N LEU A 19 -21.12 -19.68 9.97
CA LEU A 19 -19.99 -18.95 9.41
C LEU A 19 -20.12 -18.96 7.88
N LEU A 20 -20.64 -17.88 7.32
CA LEU A 20 -20.69 -17.72 5.88
C LEU A 20 -19.29 -17.43 5.33
N PRO A 21 -18.84 -18.15 4.29
CA PRO A 21 -17.69 -17.73 3.52
C PRO A 21 -17.92 -16.29 3.06
N LYS A 22 -17.11 -15.35 3.54
CA LYS A 22 -17.13 -13.97 3.03
C LYS A 22 -16.25 -13.92 1.79
N ARG A 23 -16.76 -13.28 0.73
CA ARG A 23 -15.97 -13.07 -0.48
C ARG A 23 -14.70 -12.31 -0.09
N VAL A 24 -13.54 -12.90 -0.35
CA VAL A 24 -12.26 -12.22 -0.20
C VAL A 24 -12.30 -11.00 -1.13
N ASN A 25 -12.27 -9.79 -0.57
CA ASN A 25 -12.49 -8.60 -1.38
C ASN A 25 -11.24 -8.29 -2.21
N THR A 26 -11.33 -8.49 -3.52
CA THR A 26 -10.32 -8.06 -4.50
C THR A 26 -10.07 -6.54 -4.47
N THR A 27 -10.95 -5.76 -3.84
CA THR A 27 -10.89 -4.29 -3.73
C THR A 27 -9.87 -3.76 -2.73
N ARG A 28 -9.49 -4.48 -1.67
CA ARG A 28 -8.64 -3.87 -0.63
C ARG A 28 -7.20 -3.65 -1.08
N TRP A 29 -6.59 -4.64 -1.74
CA TRP A 29 -5.20 -4.54 -2.19
C TRP A 29 -5.05 -3.71 -3.46
N SER A 30 -5.99 -3.86 -4.41
CA SER A 30 -6.02 -3.06 -5.64
C SER A 30 -6.23 -1.57 -5.35
N SER A 31 -7.22 -1.20 -4.52
CA SER A 31 -7.43 0.21 -4.17
C SER A 31 -6.27 0.82 -3.39
N ARG A 32 -5.59 0.04 -2.53
CA ARG A 32 -4.36 0.49 -1.86
C ARG A 32 -3.23 0.71 -2.86
N PHE A 33 -3.02 -0.22 -3.79
CA PHE A 33 -2.04 -0.06 -4.86
C PHE A 33 -2.32 1.18 -5.70
N ASP A 34 -3.58 1.38 -6.12
CA ASP A 34 -3.98 2.52 -6.93
C ASP A 34 -3.77 3.85 -6.19
N ALA A 35 -4.08 3.92 -4.89
CA ALA A 35 -3.86 5.11 -4.07
C ALA A 35 -2.37 5.45 -3.95
N VAL A 36 -1.53 4.46 -3.64
CA VAL A 36 -0.09 4.66 -3.47
C VAL A 36 0.58 5.00 -4.82
N LYS A 37 0.12 4.38 -5.91
CA LYS A 37 0.55 4.68 -7.27
C LYS A 37 0.16 6.09 -7.71
N ALA A 38 -1.06 6.53 -7.39
CA ALA A 38 -1.52 7.89 -7.64
C ALA A 38 -0.69 8.91 -6.84
N LEU A 39 -0.37 8.59 -5.59
CA LEU A 39 0.46 9.44 -4.73
C LEU A 39 1.87 9.62 -5.31
N LYS A 40 2.55 8.53 -5.72
CA LYS A 40 3.88 8.61 -6.36
C LYS A 40 3.87 9.42 -7.66
N ARG A 41 2.82 9.25 -8.49
CA ARG A 41 2.71 9.96 -9.78
C ARG A 41 2.47 11.45 -9.64
N ASN A 42 1.66 11.84 -8.66
CA ASN A 42 1.22 13.23 -8.49
C ASN A 42 2.01 13.97 -7.41
N TYR A 43 3.15 13.42 -6.97
CA TYR A 43 3.96 14.01 -5.92
C TYR A 43 4.36 15.47 -6.24
N GLY A 44 4.84 15.72 -7.46
CA GLY A 44 5.19 17.08 -7.89
C GLY A 44 4.00 18.05 -7.93
N LEU A 45 2.77 17.55 -8.12
CA LEU A 45 1.57 18.40 -8.02
C LEU A 45 1.28 18.81 -6.57
N ILE A 46 1.55 17.94 -5.60
CA ILE A 46 1.40 18.27 -4.17
C ILE A 46 2.38 19.39 -3.79
N GLU A 47 3.61 19.35 -4.30
CA GLU A 47 4.58 20.44 -4.12
C GLU A 47 4.13 21.72 -4.82
N MET A 48 3.67 21.65 -6.07
CA MET A 48 3.17 22.86 -6.76
C MET A 48 2.00 23.53 -6.02
N LEU A 49 1.11 22.75 -5.38
CA LEU A 49 -0.02 23.28 -4.61
C LEU A 49 0.39 24.08 -3.36
N THR A 50 1.66 24.01 -2.92
CA THR A 50 2.15 24.88 -1.83
C THR A 50 2.39 26.32 -2.30
N ASP A 51 2.72 26.48 -3.57
CA ASP A 51 3.26 27.74 -4.12
C ASP A 51 2.25 28.50 -4.98
N ILE A 52 1.18 27.83 -5.44
CA ILE A 52 0.12 28.44 -6.25
C ILE A 52 -0.85 29.25 -5.37
N ASN A 53 -1.50 30.26 -5.97
CA ASN A 53 -2.57 31.06 -5.36
C ASN A 53 -3.89 30.28 -5.18
N GLU A 54 -3.82 29.12 -4.52
CA GLU A 54 -4.96 28.31 -4.11
C GLU A 54 -5.55 28.80 -2.78
N LYS A 55 -6.73 28.27 -2.43
CA LYS A 55 -7.35 28.56 -1.13
C LYS A 55 -6.38 28.21 0.01
N ASN A 56 -6.33 29.05 1.05
CA ASN A 56 -5.43 28.88 2.19
C ASN A 56 -5.48 27.46 2.79
N VAL A 57 -6.69 26.89 2.93
CA VAL A 57 -6.89 25.51 3.41
C VAL A 57 -6.14 24.48 2.54
N VAL A 58 -6.25 24.59 1.21
CA VAL A 58 -5.62 23.67 0.26
C VAL A 58 -4.10 23.78 0.33
N ARG A 59 -3.55 25.00 0.43
CA ARG A 59 -2.11 25.19 0.57
C ARG A 59 -1.57 24.63 1.88
N VAL A 60 -2.28 24.83 3.00
CA VAL A 60 -1.88 24.32 4.31
C VAL A 60 -1.90 22.79 4.32
N GLU A 61 -2.94 22.17 3.75
CA GLU A 61 -3.02 20.72 3.60
C GLU A 61 -1.88 20.19 2.72
N ALA A 62 -1.67 20.79 1.54
CA ALA A 62 -0.59 20.43 0.62
C ALA A 62 0.79 20.57 1.27
N ALA A 63 1.07 21.65 1.99
CA ALA A 63 2.33 21.87 2.69
C ALA A 63 2.53 20.85 3.81
N SER A 64 1.48 20.54 4.58
CA SER A 64 1.54 19.53 5.64
C SER A 64 1.79 18.12 5.09
N LEU A 65 1.22 17.81 3.92
CA LEU A 65 1.38 16.53 3.24
C LEU A 65 2.76 16.43 2.59
N SER A 66 3.20 17.48 1.90
CA SER A 66 4.54 17.59 1.32
C SER A 66 5.59 17.37 2.39
N LYS A 67 5.53 18.11 3.52
CA LYS A 67 6.47 17.95 4.64
C LYS A 67 6.52 16.50 5.18
N LYS A 68 5.37 15.84 5.29
CA LYS A 68 5.34 14.42 5.70
C LYS A 68 6.04 13.55 4.67
N LEU A 69 5.73 13.72 3.39
CA LEU A 69 6.29 12.89 2.32
C LEU A 69 7.76 13.18 2.04
N ASP A 70 8.26 14.34 2.44
CA ASP A 70 9.64 14.76 2.23
C ASP A 70 10.65 14.09 3.19
N LEU A 71 10.14 13.39 4.21
CA LEU A 71 10.97 12.53 5.05
C LEU A 71 11.42 11.31 4.25
N LEU A 72 12.73 11.03 4.30
CA LEU A 72 13.36 9.88 3.63
C LEU A 72 12.62 8.58 3.94
N LYS A 73 12.31 8.35 5.22
CA LYS A 73 11.53 7.20 5.68
C LYS A 73 10.21 7.05 4.92
N ASN A 74 9.48 8.13 4.68
CA ASN A 74 8.17 8.05 4.05
C ASN A 74 8.29 7.74 2.55
N ARG A 75 9.34 8.19 1.87
CA ARG A 75 9.61 7.79 0.48
C ARG A 75 10.14 6.37 0.33
N ILE A 76 10.96 5.91 1.27
CA ILE A 76 11.42 4.51 1.35
C ILE A 76 10.19 3.60 1.56
N ILE A 77 9.37 3.92 2.56
CA ILE A 77 8.13 3.19 2.85
C ILE A 77 7.19 3.21 1.64
N LEU A 78 7.02 4.37 0.99
CA LEU A 78 6.19 4.48 -0.21
C LEU A 78 6.68 3.57 -1.34
N SER A 79 7.98 3.57 -1.62
CA SER A 79 8.58 2.76 -2.68
C SER A 79 8.45 1.27 -2.37
N PHE A 80 8.79 0.87 -1.14
CA PHE A 80 8.62 -0.49 -0.66
C PHE A 80 7.17 -0.99 -0.80
N TRP A 81 6.21 -0.19 -0.35
CA TRP A 81 4.80 -0.58 -0.43
C TRP A 81 4.28 -0.64 -1.86
N ILE A 82 4.79 0.15 -2.80
CA ILE A 82 4.40 0.04 -4.22
C ILE A 82 4.76 -1.33 -4.75
N ASP A 83 5.98 -1.78 -4.50
CA ASP A 83 6.49 -3.05 -5.00
C ASP A 83 5.75 -4.24 -4.38
N VAL A 84 5.56 -4.22 -3.06
CA VAL A 84 4.76 -5.22 -2.34
C VAL A 84 3.33 -5.27 -2.86
N LEU A 85 2.65 -4.12 -2.92
CA LEU A 85 1.24 -4.05 -3.31
C LEU A 85 1.04 -4.46 -4.77
N GLN A 86 1.99 -4.12 -5.65
CA GLN A 86 1.96 -4.54 -7.04
C GLN A 86 2.01 -6.06 -7.15
N ARG A 87 3.03 -6.68 -6.53
CA ARG A 87 3.23 -8.14 -6.62
C ARG A 87 2.07 -8.92 -6.01
N VAL A 88 1.58 -8.47 -4.85
CA VAL A 88 0.40 -9.06 -4.20
C VAL A 88 -0.83 -8.94 -5.08
N ASN A 89 -1.04 -7.80 -5.74
CA ASN A 89 -2.18 -7.61 -6.63
C ASN A 89 -2.09 -8.49 -7.89
N GLU A 90 -0.89 -8.66 -8.46
CA GLU A 90 -0.64 -9.57 -9.59
C GLU A 90 -0.93 -11.02 -9.22
N VAL A 91 -0.39 -11.50 -8.10
CA VAL A 91 -0.64 -12.86 -7.59
C VAL A 91 -2.12 -13.05 -7.29
N ASN A 92 -2.78 -12.11 -6.62
CA ASN A 92 -4.22 -12.19 -6.37
C ASN A 92 -5.01 -12.32 -7.68
N LYS A 93 -4.73 -11.48 -8.68
CA LYS A 93 -5.41 -11.56 -9.99
C LYS A 93 -5.18 -12.89 -10.69
N ALA A 94 -3.97 -13.43 -10.60
CA ALA A 94 -3.67 -14.75 -11.12
C ALA A 94 -4.50 -15.80 -10.38
N VAL A 95 -4.48 -15.78 -9.03
CA VAL A 95 -5.15 -16.77 -8.17
C VAL A 95 -6.64 -16.87 -8.40
N TYR A 96 -7.30 -15.75 -8.68
CA TYR A 96 -8.74 -15.70 -8.90
C TYR A 96 -9.17 -15.88 -10.36
N LYS A 97 -8.28 -16.31 -11.27
CA LYS A 97 -8.64 -16.59 -12.66
C LYS A 97 -9.45 -17.89 -12.75
N GLU A 98 -10.55 -17.88 -13.52
CA GLU A 98 -11.36 -19.09 -13.75
C GLU A 98 -10.46 -20.19 -14.34
N ASN A 99 -10.47 -21.38 -13.73
CA ASN A 99 -9.64 -22.56 -14.04
C ASN A 99 -8.19 -22.53 -13.50
N MET A 100 -7.91 -21.82 -12.41
CA MET A 100 -6.60 -21.96 -11.77
C MET A 100 -6.41 -23.36 -11.14
N ASP A 101 -5.27 -23.97 -11.46
CA ASP A 101 -4.78 -25.19 -10.82
C ASP A 101 -4.17 -24.93 -9.42
N LEU A 102 -4.39 -25.86 -8.50
CA LEU A 102 -3.92 -25.75 -7.12
C LEU A 102 -2.38 -25.76 -7.03
N SER A 103 -1.69 -26.51 -7.90
CA SER A 103 -0.23 -26.54 -7.90
C SER A 103 0.35 -25.20 -8.37
N ILE A 104 -0.27 -24.57 -9.37
CA ILE A 104 0.05 -23.20 -9.80
C ILE A 104 -0.23 -22.19 -8.68
N THR A 105 -1.32 -22.35 -7.93
CA THR A 105 -1.65 -21.49 -6.79
C THR A 105 -0.55 -21.56 -5.73
N ALA A 106 -0.16 -22.77 -5.33
CA ALA A 106 0.89 -23.00 -4.35
C ALA A 106 2.22 -22.39 -4.80
N TYR A 107 2.59 -22.62 -6.07
CA TYR A 107 3.78 -22.01 -6.66
C TYR A 107 3.75 -20.47 -6.62
N LEU A 108 2.65 -19.85 -7.00
CA LEU A 108 2.52 -18.39 -6.99
C LEU A 108 2.68 -17.80 -5.59
N VAL A 109 2.08 -18.44 -4.58
CA VAL A 109 2.19 -18.02 -3.18
C VAL A 109 3.62 -18.22 -2.66
N SER A 110 4.28 -19.34 -2.98
CA SER A 110 5.70 -19.54 -2.65
C SER A 110 6.59 -18.49 -3.31
N SER A 111 6.37 -18.21 -4.60
CA SER A 111 7.13 -17.18 -5.32
C SER A 111 6.92 -15.76 -4.76
N LEU A 112 5.78 -15.52 -4.12
CA LEU A 112 5.49 -14.26 -3.42
C LEU A 112 6.29 -14.16 -2.12
N ALA A 113 6.44 -15.27 -1.39
CA ALA A 113 7.30 -15.32 -0.21
C ALA A 113 8.77 -15.09 -0.59
N ASP A 114 9.26 -15.80 -1.61
CA ASP A 114 10.63 -15.61 -2.14
C ASP A 114 10.87 -14.15 -2.58
N TYR A 115 9.85 -13.52 -3.17
CA TYR A 115 9.93 -12.12 -3.54
C TYR A 115 10.02 -11.17 -2.34
N PHE A 116 9.35 -11.48 -1.23
CA PHE A 116 9.48 -10.68 -0.01
C PHE A 116 10.85 -10.83 0.64
N ASP A 117 11.43 -12.02 0.60
CA ASP A 117 12.81 -12.23 1.06
C ASP A 117 13.79 -11.46 0.16
N PHE A 118 13.62 -11.52 -1.16
CA PHE A 118 14.38 -10.71 -2.11
C PHE A 118 14.26 -9.20 -1.85
N LEU A 119 13.04 -8.69 -1.56
CA LEU A 119 12.84 -7.28 -1.24
C LEU A 119 13.55 -6.89 0.07
N ARG A 120 13.50 -7.77 1.07
CA ARG A 120 14.17 -7.55 2.35
C ARG A 120 15.69 -7.50 2.18
N ASP A 121 16.26 -8.41 1.40
CA ASP A 121 17.71 -8.47 1.14
C ASP A 121 18.20 -7.29 0.30
N ARG A 122 17.31 -6.60 -0.42
CA ARG A 122 17.61 -5.40 -1.22
C ARG A 122 17.09 -4.12 -0.59
N PHE A 123 16.94 -4.09 0.73
CA PHE A 123 16.55 -2.89 1.45
C PHE A 123 17.49 -1.72 1.13
N ASP A 124 18.80 -1.95 1.09
CA ASP A 124 19.81 -0.94 0.75
C ASP A 124 19.53 -0.25 -0.61
N HIS A 125 19.02 -1.01 -1.59
CA HIS A 125 18.63 -0.46 -2.89
C HIS A 125 17.37 0.43 -2.77
N THR A 126 16.42 0.02 -1.94
CA THR A 126 15.19 0.78 -1.68
C THR A 126 15.50 2.07 -0.91
N GLU A 127 16.45 2.00 0.02
CA GLU A 127 16.99 3.14 0.75
C GLU A 127 17.65 4.15 -0.21
N ALA A 128 18.54 3.68 -1.08
CA ALA A 128 19.19 4.52 -2.09
C ALA A 128 18.18 5.21 -3.03
N LEU A 129 17.13 4.50 -3.46
CA LEU A 129 16.04 5.10 -4.24
C LEU A 129 15.27 6.17 -3.44
N GLY A 130 15.03 5.94 -2.16
CA GLY A 130 14.43 6.93 -1.26
C GLY A 130 15.27 8.19 -1.13
N MET A 131 16.59 8.04 -1.03
CA MET A 131 17.55 9.16 -0.95
C MET A 131 17.54 9.97 -2.25
N LEU A 132 17.54 9.31 -3.41
CA LEU A 132 17.45 9.97 -4.71
C LEU A 132 16.14 10.76 -4.86
N LEU A 133 15.03 10.24 -4.32
CA LEU A 133 13.70 10.86 -4.43
C LEU A 133 13.49 12.04 -3.47
N THR A 134 14.20 12.09 -2.35
CA THR A 134 14.07 13.18 -1.35
C THR A 134 15.15 14.25 -1.49
N GLY A 135 16.37 13.88 -1.90
CA GLY A 135 17.53 14.74 -1.72
C GLY A 135 17.86 15.01 -0.25
N ASN A 136 17.35 14.19 0.68
CA ASN A 136 17.45 14.38 2.13
C ASN A 136 17.84 13.06 2.81
N GLU A 137 18.79 13.12 3.76
CA GLU A 137 19.26 11.96 4.52
C GLU A 137 18.48 11.75 5.83
N ASN A 138 17.59 12.67 6.19
CA ASN A 138 16.88 12.63 7.46
C ASN A 138 15.76 11.58 7.47
N TYR A 139 16.01 10.50 8.20
CA TYR A 139 15.08 9.39 8.44
C TYR A 139 13.83 9.77 9.25
N ALA A 140 13.86 10.84 10.03
CA ALA A 140 12.74 11.30 10.84
C ALA A 140 12.80 12.82 11.10
N GLU A 141 11.67 13.43 11.46
CA GLU A 141 11.67 14.80 11.97
C GLU A 141 12.46 14.87 13.27
N THR A 142 13.48 15.74 13.33
CA THR A 142 14.14 16.09 14.59
C THR A 142 13.14 16.80 15.48
N ARG A 143 12.74 16.17 16.59
CA ARG A 143 11.82 16.77 17.55
C ARG A 143 12.57 17.88 18.30
N ILE A 144 12.43 19.12 17.84
CA ILE A 144 12.92 20.29 18.60
C ILE A 144 11.99 20.45 19.80
N ILE A 145 12.43 19.97 20.97
CA ILE A 145 11.79 20.30 22.24
C ILE A 145 12.13 21.77 22.49
N LYS A 146 11.13 22.66 22.37
CA LYS A 146 11.28 24.03 22.87
C LYS A 146 11.32 23.92 24.39
N GLU A 147 12.50 23.98 24.98
CA GLU A 147 12.64 24.29 26.40
C GLU A 147 12.07 25.69 26.59
N ASN A 148 10.91 25.79 27.23
CA ASN A 148 10.39 27.06 27.71
C ASN A 148 11.35 27.53 28.80
N CYS A 149 12.22 28.50 28.51
CA CYS A 149 12.94 29.23 29.53
C CYS A 149 11.92 30.00 30.38
N ASN A 150 11.96 29.74 31.70
CA ASN A 150 11.15 30.38 32.74
C ASN A 150 11.34 31.91 32.78
#